data_AF-A0A7R9AI09-F1
#
_entry.id   AF-A0A7R9AI09-F1
#
_cell.length_a   1.000
_cell.length_b   1.000
_cell.length_c   1.000
_cell.angle_alpha   90.00
_cell.angle_beta   90.00
_cell.angle_gamma   90.00
#
_symmetry.space_group_name_H-M   'P 1'
#
loop_
_entity.id
_entity.type
_entity.pdbx_description
1 polymer ?
#
loop_
_entity_poly.entity_id
_entity_poly.type
_entity_poly.pdbx_seq_one_letter_code
_entity_poly.pdbx_strand_id
1 'polypeptide(L)'
;DNNPILDIPREFFMDMGNLEDFDCGYCGLGPTLLNGSMEFHSPALKFIYLNDNGISRMESHAITAFNTKSPSIIRMPDGIMCDCSIAWFVLTPELRGSVKGYCPDHTRFDELHPEDFQDCIMKDPTAESSTWITSDQKY
;
A
#
# COMPACT_ATOMS: atom_id res chain seq x y z
N ASP A 1 0.55 -0.41 28.12
CA ASP A 1 -0.73 -0.01 27.51
C ASP A 1 -0.54 0.24 26.03
N ASN A 2 -0.63 -0.82 25.21
CA ASN A 2 -0.53 -0.74 23.76
C ASN A 2 -1.95 -0.69 23.20
N ASN A 3 -2.48 0.51 22.98
CA ASN A 3 -3.61 0.66 22.08
C ASN A 3 -3.04 0.65 20.66
N PRO A 4 -3.34 -0.38 19.83
CA PRO A 4 -2.94 -0.35 18.44
C PRO A 4 -3.57 0.88 17.78
N ILE A 5 -2.77 1.63 17.02
CA ILE A 5 -3.31 2.65 16.12
C ILE A 5 -4.05 1.86 15.03
N LEU A 6 -5.35 1.70 15.22
CA LEU A 6 -6.21 0.92 14.32
C LEU A 6 -6.41 1.61 12.96
N ASP A 7 -6.24 2.93 12.92
CA ASP A 7 -6.27 3.73 11.70
C ASP A 7 -5.45 5.00 11.89
N ILE A 8 -4.66 5.37 10.88
CA ILE A 8 -4.10 6.72 10.79
C ILE A 8 -5.20 7.59 10.18
N PRO A 9 -5.60 8.73 10.79
CA PRO A 9 -6.65 9.56 10.23
C PRO A 9 -6.29 9.97 8.80
N ARG A 10 -7.22 9.80 7.85
CA ARG A 10 -7.06 10.18 6.43
C ARG A 10 -6.51 11.59 6.25
N GLU A 11 -6.89 12.50 7.14
CA GLU A 11 -6.50 13.91 7.12
C GLU A 11 -5.04 14.16 7.51
N PHE A 12 -4.37 13.21 8.16
CA PHE A 12 -3.02 13.39 8.70
C PHE A 12 -1.98 13.69 7.61
N PHE A 13 -2.19 13.16 6.41
CA PHE A 13 -1.22 13.20 5.33
C PHE A 13 -1.52 14.23 4.24
N MET A 14 -2.66 14.92 4.34
CA MET A 14 -3.08 15.91 3.33
C MET A 14 -2.24 17.20 3.36
N ASP A 15 -1.69 17.56 4.53
CA ASP A 15 -0.93 18.81 4.72
C ASP A 15 0.60 18.65 4.58
N MET A 16 1.10 17.45 4.29
CA MET A 16 2.54 17.16 4.26
C MET A 16 3.16 17.27 2.85
N GLY A 17 2.99 18.42 2.20
CA GLY A 17 3.40 18.65 0.80
C GLY A 17 4.89 18.43 0.48
N ASN A 18 5.77 18.33 1.48
CA ASN A 18 7.20 18.06 1.33
C ASN A 18 7.67 16.76 2.01
N LEU A 19 6.75 15.89 2.44
CA LEU A 19 7.11 14.59 3.01
C LEU A 19 7.88 13.74 2.00
N GLU A 20 9.14 13.44 2.31
CA GLU A 20 9.95 12.51 1.51
C GLU A 20 9.84 11.08 2.04
N ASP A 21 9.84 10.92 3.37
CA ASP A 21 9.90 9.63 4.04
C ASP A 21 8.81 9.56 5.11
N PHE A 22 8.01 8.50 5.09
CA PHE A 22 7.11 8.14 6.16
C PHE A 22 7.60 6.87 6.84
N ASP A 23 7.98 6.95 8.10
CA ASP A 23 8.37 5.78 8.90
C ASP A 23 7.36 5.55 10.01
N CYS A 24 6.71 4.38 9.95
CA CYS A 24 5.74 3.92 10.92
C CYS A 24 5.97 2.45 11.25
N GLY A 25 7.23 2.00 11.32
CA GLY A 25 7.50 0.58 11.52
C GLY A 25 6.96 0.00 12.85
N TYR A 26 7.10 0.73 13.95
CA TYR A 26 6.64 0.28 15.28
C TYR A 26 5.44 1.07 15.79
N CYS A 27 4.49 1.37 14.90
CA CYS A 27 3.30 2.15 15.24
C CYS A 27 2.18 1.34 15.90
N GLY A 28 2.30 0.01 15.91
CA GLY A 28 1.23 -0.86 16.42
C GLY A 28 0.01 -0.86 15.50
N LEU A 29 0.20 -0.78 14.19
CA LEU A 29 -0.89 -0.91 13.23
C LEU A 29 -1.51 -2.31 13.33
N GLY A 30 -2.83 -2.36 13.24
CA GLY A 30 -3.65 -3.55 13.46
C GLY A 30 -3.53 -4.63 12.36
N PRO A 31 -4.25 -5.75 12.51
CA PRO A 31 -4.13 -6.92 11.64
C PRO A 31 -4.61 -6.71 10.20
N THR A 32 -5.41 -5.67 9.95
CA THR A 32 -5.94 -5.34 8.63
C THR A 32 -5.81 -3.83 8.41
N LEU A 33 -5.25 -3.43 7.27
CA LEU A 33 -5.40 -2.06 6.76
C LEU A 33 -6.60 -1.98 5.82
N LEU A 34 -7.49 -1.02 6.06
CA LEU A 34 -8.71 -0.82 5.27
C LEU A 34 -8.43 0.10 4.09
N ASN A 35 -9.34 0.11 3.11
CA ASN A 35 -9.25 1.00 1.96
C ASN A 35 -9.15 2.47 2.42
N GLY A 36 -8.13 3.18 1.94
CA GLY A 36 -7.88 4.58 2.30
C GLY A 36 -7.39 4.78 3.73
N SER A 37 -6.86 3.76 4.42
CA SER A 37 -6.23 3.95 5.73
C SER A 37 -5.02 4.90 5.68
N MET A 38 -4.32 5.00 4.54
CA MET A 38 -3.20 5.94 4.36
C MET A 38 -3.26 6.62 2.99
N GLU A 39 -3.47 7.94 2.98
CA GLU A 39 -3.60 8.74 1.75
C GLU A 39 -2.56 9.87 1.73
N PHE A 40 -1.42 9.67 1.06
CA PHE A 40 -0.34 10.64 1.03
C PHE A 40 -0.50 11.68 -0.07
N HIS A 41 -0.53 12.96 0.27
CA HIS A 41 -0.56 14.07 -0.69
C HIS A 41 0.78 14.78 -0.76
N SER A 42 1.82 14.05 -1.19
CA SER A 42 3.17 14.62 -1.26
C SER A 42 3.92 14.25 -2.53
N PRO A 43 4.23 15.21 -3.43
CA PRO A 43 4.98 14.93 -4.65
C PRO A 43 6.43 14.52 -4.40
N ALA A 44 6.94 14.76 -3.19
CA ALA A 44 8.30 14.44 -2.80
C ALA A 44 8.44 13.04 -2.17
N LEU A 45 7.32 12.31 -1.94
CA LEU A 45 7.33 11.04 -1.22
C LEU A 45 8.08 9.95 -1.98
N LYS A 46 9.04 9.35 -1.30
CA LYS A 46 9.95 8.31 -1.81
C LYS A 46 9.86 7.01 -1.03
N PHE A 47 9.65 7.07 0.29
CA PHE A 47 9.66 5.87 1.12
C PHE A 47 8.51 5.83 2.12
N ILE A 48 7.91 4.66 2.27
CA ILE A 48 6.88 4.33 3.27
C ILE A 48 7.34 3.07 3.99
N TYR A 49 7.65 3.17 5.27
CA TYR A 49 8.09 2.05 6.11
C TYR A 49 6.98 1.65 7.07
N LEU A 50 6.44 0.45 6.88
CA LEU A 50 5.40 -0.17 7.71
C LEU A 50 5.88 -1.50 8.32
N ASN A 51 7.14 -1.89 8.14
CA ASN A 51 7.75 -3.10 8.73
C ASN A 51 7.53 -3.17 10.24
N ASP A 52 7.52 -4.36 10.86
CA ASP A 52 7.35 -4.50 12.33
C ASP A 52 6.00 -4.05 12.94
N ASN A 53 4.97 -3.91 12.11
CA ASN A 53 3.58 -3.81 12.56
C ASN A 53 2.87 -5.17 12.61
N GLY A 54 1.66 -5.19 13.19
CA GLY A 54 0.82 -6.38 13.25
C GLY A 54 -0.01 -6.66 12.00
N ILE A 55 0.26 -5.99 10.87
CA ILE A 55 -0.55 -6.08 9.65
C ILE A 55 -0.38 -7.46 9.01
N SER A 56 -1.50 -8.16 8.83
CA SER A 56 -1.57 -9.47 8.20
C SER A 56 -2.39 -9.47 6.92
N ARG A 57 -3.24 -8.45 6.71
CA ARG A 57 -4.15 -8.30 5.57
C ARG A 57 -4.25 -6.84 5.15
N MET A 58 -4.58 -6.60 3.89
CA MET A 58 -4.84 -5.27 3.36
C MET A 58 -6.04 -5.30 2.43
N GLU A 59 -6.90 -4.29 2.50
CA GLU A 59 -7.88 -4.06 1.45
C GLU A 59 -7.21 -3.39 0.25
N SER A 60 -7.86 -3.51 -0.91
CA SER A 60 -7.46 -2.77 -2.11
C SER A 60 -7.36 -1.27 -1.79
N HIS A 61 -6.27 -0.63 -2.25
CA HIS A 61 -6.04 0.80 -2.05
C HIS A 61 -5.92 1.25 -0.59
N ALA A 62 -5.53 0.35 0.32
CA ALA A 62 -5.27 0.71 1.72
C ALA A 62 -4.17 1.78 1.88
N ILE A 63 -3.23 1.84 0.93
CA ILE A 63 -2.22 2.88 0.83
C ILE A 63 -2.33 3.52 -0.54
N THR A 64 -2.55 4.83 -0.57
CA THR A 64 -2.59 5.63 -1.79
C THR A 64 -1.61 6.79 -1.65
N ALA A 65 -0.80 7.04 -2.68
CA ALA A 65 0.09 8.19 -2.73
C ALA A 65 -0.20 9.01 -3.99
N PHE A 66 -0.67 10.24 -3.80
CA PHE A 66 -1.06 11.16 -4.86
C PHE A 66 0.11 12.06 -5.28
N ASN A 67 0.16 12.40 -6.56
CA ASN A 67 1.10 13.36 -7.15
C ASN A 67 2.59 13.02 -6.99
N THR A 68 2.94 11.76 -6.69
CA THR A 68 4.33 11.33 -6.56
C THR A 68 5.02 11.26 -7.93
N LYS A 69 6.24 11.80 -8.02
CA LYS A 69 7.04 11.76 -9.27
C LYS A 69 7.76 10.43 -9.47
N SER A 70 7.79 9.58 -8.47
CA SER A 70 8.47 8.28 -8.48
C SER A 70 7.63 7.29 -7.69
N PRO A 71 7.60 6.01 -8.08
CA PRO A 71 6.94 5.01 -7.26
C PRO A 71 7.65 4.94 -5.91
N SER A 72 6.95 5.31 -4.85
CA SER A 72 7.49 5.24 -3.50
C SER A 72 7.77 3.78 -3.15
N ILE A 73 8.91 3.49 -2.52
CA ILE A 73 9.19 2.17 -1.99
C ILE A 73 8.35 1.98 -0.72
N ILE A 74 7.47 0.98 -0.74
CA ILE A 74 6.62 0.63 0.39
C ILE A 74 7.18 -0.64 1.02
N ARG A 75 7.69 -0.54 2.23
CA ARG A 75 8.18 -1.68 3.00
C ARG A 75 7.11 -2.16 3.95
N MET A 76 6.59 -3.35 3.69
CA MET A 76 5.54 -3.97 4.48
C MET A 76 6.11 -4.84 5.61
N PRO A 77 5.29 -5.17 6.63
CA PRO A 77 5.58 -6.27 7.55
C PRO A 77 5.81 -7.60 6.84
N ASP A 78 6.56 -8.46 7.51
CA ASP A 78 6.69 -9.87 7.14
C ASP A 78 5.41 -10.61 7.58
N GLY A 79 4.96 -11.56 6.76
CA GLY A 79 3.79 -12.39 7.08
C GLY A 79 2.45 -11.81 6.64
N ILE A 80 2.43 -10.85 5.72
CA ILE A 80 1.19 -10.43 5.05
C ILE A 80 0.67 -11.60 4.22
N MET A 81 -0.62 -11.91 4.37
CA MET A 81 -1.30 -12.96 3.61
C MET A 81 -1.25 -12.66 2.11
N CYS A 82 -0.58 -13.53 1.35
CA CYS A 82 -0.46 -13.42 -0.10
C CYS A 82 -1.66 -14.05 -0.81
N ASP A 83 -2.84 -13.52 -0.53
CA ASP A 83 -4.10 -13.84 -1.20
C ASP A 83 -4.62 -12.60 -1.96
N CYS A 84 -5.91 -12.55 -2.29
CA CYS A 84 -6.48 -11.41 -3.01
C CYS A 84 -6.32 -10.05 -2.31
N SER A 85 -5.97 -10.01 -1.03
CA SER A 85 -5.65 -8.78 -0.29
C SER A 85 -4.46 -7.99 -0.87
N ILE A 86 -3.54 -8.65 -1.56
CA ILE A 86 -2.36 -8.02 -2.16
C ILE A 86 -2.42 -7.89 -3.69
N ALA A 87 -3.49 -8.39 -4.30
CA ALA A 87 -3.66 -8.42 -5.74
C ALA A 87 -3.52 -7.03 -6.38
N TRP A 88 -3.96 -5.98 -5.68
CA TRP A 88 -3.92 -4.59 -6.17
C TRP A 88 -2.50 -4.09 -6.51
N PHE A 89 -1.43 -4.55 -5.84
CA PHE A 89 -0.06 -4.16 -6.22
C PHE A 89 0.63 -5.21 -7.08
N VAL A 90 0.24 -6.48 -6.97
CA VAL A 90 0.81 -7.56 -7.79
C VAL A 90 0.37 -7.40 -9.25
N LEU A 91 -0.90 -7.06 -9.46
CA LEU A 91 -1.49 -6.90 -10.78
C LEU A 91 -1.11 -5.58 -11.45
N THR A 92 -0.72 -4.55 -10.70
CA THR A 92 -0.36 -3.22 -11.20
C THR A 92 1.13 -3.13 -11.54
N PRO A 93 1.51 -3.10 -12.83
CA PRO A 93 2.91 -3.15 -13.26
C PRO A 93 3.78 -2.04 -12.66
N GLU A 94 3.23 -0.85 -12.46
CA GLU A 94 3.93 0.34 -11.93
C GLU A 94 4.32 0.18 -10.45
N LEU A 95 3.61 -0.69 -9.73
CA LEU A 95 3.87 -0.97 -8.31
C LEU A 95 4.76 -2.20 -8.11
N ARG A 96 4.98 -3.00 -9.16
CA ARG A 96 5.85 -4.18 -9.10
C ARG A 96 7.27 -3.77 -8.76
N GLY A 97 7.80 -4.37 -7.70
CA GLY A 97 9.13 -4.04 -7.19
C GLY A 97 9.18 -2.82 -6.28
N SER A 98 8.13 -1.99 -6.24
CA SER A 98 8.01 -0.84 -5.32
C SER A 98 7.50 -1.28 -3.96
N VAL A 99 6.62 -2.28 -3.91
CA VAL A 99 6.17 -2.91 -2.66
C VAL A 99 7.09 -4.06 -2.29
N LYS A 100 7.66 -4.01 -1.08
CA LYS A 100 8.60 -5.01 -0.53
C LYS A 100 8.02 -5.64 0.71
N GLY A 101 8.04 -6.95 0.78
CA GLY A 101 7.54 -7.72 1.91
C GLY A 101 7.61 -9.21 1.65
N TYR A 102 7.16 -9.98 2.63
CA TYR A 102 7.17 -11.44 2.61
C TYR A 102 5.80 -11.99 2.96
N CYS A 103 5.41 -13.04 2.26
CA CYS A 103 4.29 -13.91 2.59
C CYS A 103 4.61 -14.73 3.86
N PRO A 104 3.61 -15.37 4.52
CA PRO A 104 3.84 -16.18 5.71
C PRO A 104 4.71 -17.42 5.46
N ASP A 105 4.78 -17.89 4.21
CA ASP A 105 5.64 -18.98 3.77
C ASP A 105 7.06 -18.53 3.36
N HIS A 106 7.38 -17.24 3.57
CA HIS A 106 8.61 -16.56 3.19
C HIS A 106 8.79 -16.32 1.68
N THR A 107 7.77 -16.54 0.86
CA THR A 107 7.78 -16.08 -0.54
C THR A 107 7.88 -14.56 -0.57
N ARG A 108 8.81 -14.02 -1.38
CA ARG A 108 8.94 -12.56 -1.51
C ARG A 108 7.87 -12.01 -2.42
N PHE A 109 7.43 -10.78 -2.17
CA PHE A 109 6.45 -10.13 -3.05
C PHE A 109 6.93 -9.96 -4.50
N ASP A 110 8.24 -9.85 -4.73
CA ASP A 110 8.81 -9.77 -6.08
C ASP A 110 8.98 -11.14 -6.76
N GLU A 111 8.69 -12.23 -6.06
CA GLU A 111 8.60 -13.59 -6.60
C GLU A 111 7.15 -13.99 -6.92
N LEU A 112 6.16 -13.14 -6.60
CA LEU A 112 4.76 -13.39 -6.89
C LEU A 112 4.44 -13.20 -8.37
N HIS A 113 3.62 -14.11 -8.88
CA HIS A 113 3.25 -14.19 -10.28
C HIS A 113 1.85 -13.56 -10.49
N PRO A 114 1.70 -12.52 -11.33
CA PRO A 114 0.40 -11.86 -11.56
C PRO A 114 -0.72 -12.80 -12.02
N GLU A 115 -0.38 -13.86 -12.75
CA GLU A 115 -1.29 -14.92 -13.17
C GLU A 115 -2.04 -15.58 -12.00
N ASP A 116 -1.42 -15.70 -10.82
CA ASP A 116 -2.01 -16.31 -9.63
C ASP A 116 -3.11 -15.45 -8.99
N PHE A 117 -3.21 -14.16 -9.38
CA PHE A 117 -4.11 -13.18 -8.78
C PHE A 117 -5.20 -12.68 -9.74
N GLN A 118 -5.29 -13.19 -10.98
CA GLN A 118 -6.24 -12.67 -11.99
C GLN A 118 -7.70 -12.77 -11.55
N ASP A 119 -8.06 -13.81 -10.78
CA ASP A 119 -9.42 -14.03 -10.28
C ASP A 119 -9.80 -13.09 -9.12
N CYS A 120 -8.83 -12.37 -8.54
CA CYS A 120 -9.07 -11.43 -7.45
C CYS A 120 -9.80 -10.15 -7.91
N ILE A 121 -9.79 -9.85 -9.22
CA ILE A 121 -10.44 -8.68 -9.82
C ILE A 121 -11.98 -8.77 -9.71
N MET A 122 -12.56 -9.96 -9.53
CA MET A 122 -14.02 -10.16 -9.57
C MET A 122 -14.78 -9.79 -8.28
N LYS A 123 -14.15 -9.17 -7.27
CA LYS A 123 -14.80 -8.86 -5.99
C LYS A 123 -14.66 -7.42 -5.51
N ASP A 124 -14.73 -6.43 -6.41
CA ASP A 124 -15.04 -5.05 -6.00
C ASP A 124 -16.20 -4.46 -6.82
N PRO A 125 -17.42 -4.35 -6.26
CA PRO A 125 -18.58 -3.72 -6.89
C PRO A 125 -18.46 -2.20 -7.07
N THR A 126 -17.35 -1.56 -6.69
CA THR A 126 -17.21 -0.10 -6.67
C THR A 126 -16.10 0.45 -7.56
N ALA A 127 -15.66 -0.31 -8.57
CA ALA A 127 -14.68 0.11 -9.59
C ALA A 127 -15.17 1.23 -10.54
N GLU A 128 -15.94 2.19 -10.04
CA GLU A 128 -16.09 3.52 -10.64
C GLU A 128 -15.31 4.52 -9.77
N SER A 129 -14.18 5.01 -10.29
CA SER A 129 -13.44 6.20 -9.84
C SER A 129 -12.14 6.09 -9.03
N SER A 130 -11.36 5.01 -9.10
CA SER A 130 -9.91 5.12 -8.80
C SER A 130 -9.13 5.28 -10.11
N THR A 131 -8.95 6.54 -10.52
CA THR A 131 -7.97 6.93 -11.53
C THR A 131 -6.62 6.32 -11.18
N TRP A 132 -6.22 5.34 -11.98
CA TRP A 132 -4.86 4.83 -12.03
C TRP A 132 -3.87 5.98 -12.20
N ILE A 133 -2.69 5.81 -11.59
CA ILE A 133 -1.49 6.58 -11.90
C ILE A 133 -1.22 6.40 -13.39
N THR A 134 -1.71 7.31 -14.23
CA THR A 134 -1.10 7.58 -15.52
C THR A 134 -0.39 8.92 -15.40
N SER A 135 0.94 8.88 -15.47
CA SER A 135 1.70 9.99 -16.00
C SER A 135 1.12 10.36 -17.36
N ASP A 136 0.22 11.34 -17.39
CA ASP A 136 -0.05 12.24 -18.51
C ASP A 136 -1.31 13.07 -18.21
N GLN A 137 -1.12 14.24 -17.61
CA GLN A 137 -1.76 15.43 -18.17
C GLN A 137 -0.65 16.40 -18.56
N LYS A 138 -0.26 16.27 -19.83
CA LYS A 138 0.49 17.27 -20.57
C LYS A 138 -0.38 18.51 -20.80
N TYR A 139 0.29 19.66 -20.67
CA TYR A 139 -0.08 21.05 -20.99
C TYR A 139 -1.01 21.77 -20.01
#